data_AF-A0A4Q3CE89-F1
#
_entry.id   AF-A0A4Q3CE89-F1
#
_cell.length_a   1.000
_cell.length_b   1.000
_cell.length_c   1.000
_cell.angle_alpha   90.00
_cell.angle_beta   90.00
_cell.angle_gamma   90.00
#
_symmetry.space_group_name_H-M   'P 1'
#
loop_
_entity.id
_entity.type
_entity.pdbx_description
1 polymer ?
#
loop_
_entity_poly.entity_id
_entity_poly.type
_entity_poly.pdbx_seq_one_letter_code
_entity_poly.pdbx_strand_id
1 'polypeptide(L)'
;MNQLAANTPTATARAALWSWNGATGVLTIRAEPGGAFSSIDGAWSLESLLAQFDGLARVRIATPLRSGRPGDPIDIRATLLDGSPAHFFGAFHDVGVARGLIVPAEEVRRTAIEQRGADVDGIAGTA
;
A
#
# COMPACT_ATOMS: atom_id res chain seq x y z
N MET A 1 21.68 -20.39 -29.06
CA MET A 1 20.67 -21.36 -28.60
C MET A 1 20.84 -21.52 -27.10
N ASN A 2 19.73 -21.35 -26.38
CA ASN A 2 19.53 -21.46 -24.92
C ASN A 2 20.06 -20.32 -24.04
N GLN A 3 19.13 -19.56 -23.47
CA GLN A 3 18.85 -19.53 -22.02
C GLN A 3 17.55 -18.72 -21.80
N LEU A 4 16.47 -19.45 -21.51
CA LEU A 4 15.22 -18.93 -20.99
C LEU A 4 15.44 -18.65 -19.50
N ALA A 5 15.44 -17.39 -19.07
CA ALA A 5 15.35 -17.05 -17.66
C ALA A 5 14.54 -15.77 -17.46
N ALA A 6 13.29 -16.00 -17.07
CA ALA A 6 12.38 -15.08 -16.40
C ALA A 6 11.97 -13.84 -17.22
N ASN A 7 10.99 -13.98 -18.11
CA ASN A 7 9.60 -13.67 -17.74
C ASN A 7 9.28 -13.91 -16.25
N THR A 8 9.96 -13.23 -15.34
CA THR A 8 9.33 -12.91 -14.07
C THR A 8 8.17 -12.03 -14.50
N PRO A 9 6.90 -12.37 -14.23
CA PRO A 9 6.01 -11.27 -13.94
C PRO A 9 6.77 -10.52 -12.85
N THR A 10 7.38 -9.37 -13.16
CA THR A 10 7.59 -8.36 -12.13
C THR A 10 6.22 -8.29 -11.55
N ALA A 11 6.02 -8.93 -10.40
CA ALA A 11 4.74 -9.03 -9.75
C ALA A 11 4.41 -7.58 -9.54
N THR A 12 3.66 -7.00 -10.47
CA THR A 12 3.27 -5.61 -10.45
C THR A 12 2.57 -5.57 -9.13
N ALA A 13 3.20 -4.98 -8.11
CA ALA A 13 2.68 -5.01 -6.77
C ALA A 13 1.24 -4.53 -6.91
N ARG A 14 0.29 -5.48 -6.81
CA ARG A 14 -1.04 -5.34 -7.43
C ARG A 14 -1.79 -4.33 -6.58
N ALA A 15 -1.56 -3.05 -6.87
CA ALA A 15 -2.06 -1.95 -6.09
C ALA A 15 -3.59 -2.00 -6.12
N ALA A 16 -4.21 -1.81 -4.97
CA ALA A 16 -5.66 -1.71 -4.91
C ALA A 16 -6.07 -0.23 -4.94
N LEU A 17 -7.12 0.09 -5.67
CA LEU A 17 -7.73 1.41 -5.60
C LEU A 17 -8.60 1.48 -4.35
N TRP A 18 -8.54 2.58 -3.63
CA TRP A 18 -9.44 2.82 -2.50
C TRP A 18 -10.13 4.17 -2.63
N SER A 19 -11.35 4.25 -2.15
CA SER A 19 -12.17 5.47 -2.14
C SER A 19 -12.99 5.53 -0.87
N TRP A 20 -12.98 6.68 -0.21
CA TRP A 20 -13.74 6.99 0.98
C TRP A 20 -14.85 7.97 0.64
N ASN A 21 -16.04 7.69 1.14
CA ASN A 21 -17.18 8.59 1.12
C ASN A 21 -17.68 8.82 2.55
N GLY A 22 -17.42 10.01 3.08
CA GLY A 22 -17.81 10.42 4.43
C GLY A 22 -19.31 10.70 4.59
N ALA A 23 -20.04 10.97 3.50
CA ALA A 23 -21.48 11.14 3.55
C ALA A 23 -22.21 9.81 3.80
N THR A 24 -21.67 8.71 3.27
CA THR A 24 -22.20 7.35 3.49
C THR A 24 -21.44 6.58 4.57
N GLY A 25 -20.25 7.04 4.98
CA GLY A 25 -19.37 6.34 5.91
C GLY A 25 -18.78 5.04 5.33
N VAL A 26 -18.75 4.93 4.01
CA VAL A 26 -18.32 3.72 3.28
C VAL A 26 -16.97 3.95 2.62
N LEU A 27 -16.06 2.99 2.86
CA LEU A 27 -14.79 2.87 2.16
C LEU A 27 -14.89 1.72 1.15
N THR A 28 -14.68 2.01 -0.13
CA THR A 28 -14.63 0.99 -1.18
C THR A 28 -13.18 0.70 -1.53
N ILE A 29 -12.79 -0.56 -1.46
CA ILE A 29 -11.51 -1.06 -1.96
C ILE A 29 -11.80 -1.87 -3.21
N ARG A 30 -11.05 -1.61 -4.28
CA ARG A 30 -11.07 -2.39 -5.50
C ARG A 30 -9.68 -2.95 -5.74
N ALA A 31 -9.52 -4.24 -5.47
CA ALA A 31 -8.29 -4.96 -5.72
C ALA A 31 -8.41 -5.81 -6.99
N GLU A 32 -7.29 -6.03 -7.67
CA GLU A 32 -7.26 -6.97 -8.78
C GLU A 32 -7.53 -8.40 -8.28
N PRO A 33 -8.37 -9.18 -8.97
CA PRO A 33 -8.71 -10.54 -8.57
C PRO A 33 -7.45 -11.42 -8.54
N GLY A 34 -7.26 -12.12 -7.43
CA GLY A 34 -6.06 -12.93 -7.17
C GLY A 34 -4.81 -12.12 -6.83
N GLY A 35 -4.93 -10.83 -6.50
CA GLY A 35 -3.87 -10.00 -5.94
C GLY A 35 -3.75 -10.10 -4.41
N ALA A 36 -2.68 -9.52 -3.87
CA ALA A 36 -2.39 -9.52 -2.42
C ALA A 36 -3.49 -8.87 -1.56
N PHE A 37 -4.32 -8.01 -2.17
CA PHE A 37 -5.44 -7.33 -1.51
C PHE A 37 -6.81 -7.89 -1.87
N SER A 38 -6.87 -9.03 -2.58
CA SER A 38 -8.15 -9.62 -3.00
C SER A 38 -9.06 -9.98 -1.81
N SER A 39 -8.48 -10.24 -0.62
CA SER A 39 -9.23 -10.54 0.61
C SER A 39 -9.91 -9.31 1.25
N ILE A 40 -9.46 -8.10 0.90
CA ILE A 40 -10.04 -6.84 1.39
C ILE A 40 -10.81 -6.08 0.29
N ASP A 41 -10.98 -6.70 -0.88
CA ASP A 41 -11.81 -6.16 -1.96
C ASP A 41 -13.28 -6.02 -1.50
N GLY A 42 -13.92 -4.93 -1.89
CA GLY A 42 -15.33 -4.67 -1.63
C GLY A 42 -15.62 -3.36 -0.91
N ALA A 43 -16.87 -3.20 -0.49
CA ALA A 43 -17.36 -2.04 0.24
C ALA A 43 -17.38 -2.34 1.75
N TRP A 44 -16.73 -1.48 2.51
CA TRP A 44 -16.56 -1.61 3.95
C TRP A 44 -17.17 -0.40 4.64
N SER A 45 -17.88 -0.62 5.74
CA SER A 45 -18.15 0.46 6.68
C SER A 45 -16.85 0.87 7.37
N LEU A 46 -16.75 2.11 7.84
CA LEU A 46 -15.58 2.55 8.61
C LEU A 46 -15.27 1.60 9.77
N GLU A 47 -16.29 1.21 10.54
CA GLU A 47 -16.15 0.31 11.69
C GLU A 47 -15.61 -1.07 11.29
N SER A 48 -16.15 -1.66 10.21
CA SER A 48 -15.72 -2.96 9.70
C SER A 48 -14.32 -2.92 9.11
N LEU A 49 -13.99 -1.86 8.36
CA LEU A 49 -12.65 -1.66 7.83
C LEU A 49 -11.63 -1.57 8.96
N LEU A 50 -11.94 -0.75 9.96
CA LEU A 50 -11.10 -0.53 11.12
C LEU A 50 -10.89 -1.79 11.97
N ALA A 51 -11.77 -2.78 11.89
CA ALA A 51 -11.56 -4.09 12.52
C ALA A 51 -10.51 -4.94 11.77
N GLN A 52 -10.24 -4.66 10.49
CA GLN A 52 -9.23 -5.35 9.67
C GLN A 52 -7.79 -4.85 9.91
N PHE A 53 -7.61 -3.87 10.80
CA PHE A 53 -6.31 -3.28 11.11
C PHE A 53 -5.99 -3.37 12.59
N ASP A 54 -4.71 -3.51 12.90
CA ASP A 54 -4.22 -3.41 14.27
C ASP A 54 -4.55 -2.04 14.89
N GLY A 55 -4.77 -1.99 16.21
CA GLY A 55 -5.30 -0.83 16.93
C GLY A 55 -4.59 0.49 16.66
N LEU A 56 -3.26 0.49 16.44
CA LEU A 56 -2.53 1.71 16.08
C LEU A 56 -2.80 2.16 14.63
N ALA A 57 -2.88 1.22 13.70
CA ALA A 57 -3.26 1.51 12.31
C ALA A 57 -4.71 2.00 12.23
N ARG A 58 -5.59 1.49 13.12
CA ARG A 58 -6.99 1.90 13.25
C ARG A 58 -7.12 3.41 13.48
N VAL A 59 -6.42 3.95 14.48
CA VAL A 59 -6.47 5.39 14.81
C VAL A 59 -5.87 6.23 13.68
N ARG A 60 -4.79 5.74 13.06
CA ARG A 60 -4.10 6.44 11.96
C ARG A 60 -4.96 6.58 10.71
N ILE A 61 -5.80 5.58 10.41
CA ILE A 61 -6.78 5.63 9.30
C ILE A 61 -8.01 6.46 9.69
N ALA A 62 -8.56 6.25 10.89
CA ALA A 62 -9.80 6.91 11.30
C ALA A 62 -9.67 8.44 11.43
N THR A 63 -8.53 8.92 11.92
CA THR A 63 -8.32 10.37 12.19
C THR A 63 -8.44 11.23 10.93
N PRO A 64 -7.69 10.98 9.84
CA PRO A 64 -7.84 11.74 8.61
C PRO A 64 -9.21 11.50 7.96
N LEU A 65 -9.75 10.27 7.95
CA LEU A 65 -11.06 10.01 7.34
C LEU A 65 -12.23 10.78 7.99
N ARG A 66 -12.13 11.09 9.29
CA ARG A 66 -13.16 11.86 10.02
C ARG A 66 -12.97 13.38 9.95
N SER A 67 -11.74 13.86 9.84
CA SER A 67 -11.40 15.29 9.95
C SER A 67 -10.70 15.86 8.72
N GLY A 68 -10.56 15.07 7.66
CA GLY A 68 -9.81 15.40 6.46
C GLY A 68 -10.43 16.55 5.69
N ARG A 69 -9.55 17.41 5.17
CA ARG A 69 -9.93 18.60 4.39
C ARG A 69 -9.60 18.35 2.92
N PRO A 70 -10.35 18.95 1.97
CA PRO A 70 -10.00 18.90 0.55
C PRO A 70 -8.54 19.32 0.33
N GLY A 71 -7.79 18.51 -0.42
CA GLY A 71 -6.37 18.71 -0.69
C GLY A 71 -5.42 18.12 0.36
N ASP A 72 -5.92 17.61 1.49
CA ASP A 72 -5.08 16.98 2.51
C ASP A 72 -4.52 15.64 2.00
N PRO A 73 -3.19 15.45 2.00
CA PRO A 73 -2.59 14.22 1.53
C PRO A 73 -2.78 13.09 2.56
N ILE A 74 -2.93 11.88 2.06
CA ILE A 74 -3.07 10.68 2.87
C ILE A 74 -1.88 9.78 2.57
N ASP A 75 -1.02 9.62 3.58
CA ASP A 75 0.12 8.69 3.62
C ASP A 75 0.02 7.91 4.93
N ILE A 76 -0.49 6.68 4.86
CA ILE A 76 -0.75 5.87 6.05
C ILE A 76 -0.20 4.47 5.87
N ARG A 77 0.83 4.16 6.65
CA ARG A 77 1.35 2.80 6.79
C ARG A 77 0.53 2.04 7.82
N ALA A 78 -0.01 0.90 7.39
CA ALA A 78 -0.83 0.01 8.18
C ALA A 78 -0.39 -1.44 8.00
N THR A 79 -0.71 -2.29 8.96
CA THR A 79 -0.52 -3.73 8.86
C THR A 79 -1.90 -4.38 8.85
N LEU A 80 -2.17 -5.20 7.83
CA LEU A 80 -3.40 -5.97 7.72
C LEU A 80 -3.42 -7.06 8.80
N LEU A 81 -4.61 -7.58 9.14
CA LEU A 81 -4.75 -8.71 10.09
C LEU A 81 -3.92 -9.95 9.72
N ASP A 82 -3.69 -10.18 8.42
CA ASP A 82 -2.83 -11.26 7.92
C ASP A 82 -1.33 -11.02 8.21
N GLY A 83 -0.98 -9.87 8.79
CA GLY A 83 0.40 -9.46 9.06
C GLY A 83 1.08 -8.78 7.88
N SER A 84 0.43 -8.71 6.72
CA SER A 84 0.98 -8.06 5.52
C SER A 84 1.01 -6.53 5.70
N PRO A 85 2.15 -5.86 5.44
CA PRO A 85 2.22 -4.42 5.52
C PRO A 85 1.61 -3.78 4.26
N ALA A 86 0.74 -2.79 4.45
CA ALA A 86 0.05 -2.06 3.40
C ALA A 86 0.30 -0.54 3.57
N HIS A 87 0.45 0.15 2.45
CA HIS A 87 0.63 1.58 2.43
C HIS A 87 -0.50 2.24 1.65
N PHE A 88 -1.27 3.07 2.34
CA PHE A 88 -2.36 3.86 1.77
C PHE A 88 -1.81 5.21 1.34
N PHE A 89 -1.87 5.46 0.04
CA PHE A 89 -1.59 6.74 -0.58
C PHE A 89 -2.86 7.33 -1.15
N GLY A 90 -3.03 8.64 -1.06
CA GLY A 90 -4.15 9.32 -1.69
C GLY A 90 -4.24 10.76 -1.24
N ALA A 91 -5.38 11.37 -1.51
CA ALA A 91 -5.71 12.68 -0.98
C ALA A 91 -7.24 12.83 -0.88
N PHE A 92 -7.66 13.76 -0.04
CA PHE A 92 -9.03 14.25 -0.07
C PHE A 92 -9.24 15.08 -1.33
N HIS A 93 -10.20 14.67 -2.16
CA HIS A 93 -10.56 15.43 -3.36
C HIS A 93 -11.71 16.41 -3.09
N ASP A 94 -12.58 16.08 -2.13
CA ASP A 94 -13.69 16.92 -1.68
C ASP A 94 -13.91 16.75 -0.17
N VAL A 95 -14.87 17.48 0.40
CA VAL A 95 -15.15 17.44 1.85
C VAL A 95 -15.67 16.05 2.21
N GLY A 96 -14.88 15.32 3.01
CA GLY A 96 -15.19 13.95 3.39
C GLY A 96 -15.08 12.94 2.25
N VAL A 97 -14.53 13.30 1.08
CA VAL A 97 -14.29 12.35 -0.02
C VAL A 97 -12.80 12.25 -0.28
N ALA A 98 -12.25 11.05 -0.11
CA ALA A 98 -10.84 10.77 -0.39
C ALA A 98 -10.70 9.58 -1.32
N ARG A 99 -9.61 9.53 -2.07
CA ARG A 99 -9.29 8.39 -2.94
C ARG A 99 -7.80 8.23 -3.12
N GLY A 100 -7.40 7.03 -3.47
CA GLY A 100 -6.03 6.77 -3.88
C GLY A 100 -5.73 5.28 -4.06
N LEU A 101 -4.51 4.89 -3.71
CA LEU A 101 -3.94 3.57 -3.96
C LEU A 101 -3.44 2.93 -2.66
N ILE A 102 -3.58 1.62 -2.57
CA ILE A 102 -2.99 0.77 -1.54
C ILE A 102 -1.88 -0.03 -2.21
N VAL A 103 -0.66 0.08 -1.71
CA VAL A 103 0.50 -0.67 -2.22
C VAL A 103 1.08 -1.57 -1.12
N PRO A 104 1.57 -2.77 -1.46
CA PRO A 104 2.21 -3.65 -0.49
C PRO A 104 3.57 -3.08 -0.09
N ALA A 105 3.87 -3.03 1.20
CA ALA A 105 5.12 -2.39 1.66
C ALA A 105 6.38 -3.21 1.36
N GLU A 106 6.25 -4.47 0.92
CA GLU A 106 7.37 -5.30 0.45
C GLU A 106 8.07 -4.71 -0.79
N GLU A 107 7.37 -3.86 -1.57
CA GLU A 107 7.98 -3.17 -2.71
C GLU A 107 8.98 -2.08 -2.28
N VAL A 108 8.88 -1.58 -1.06
CA VAL A 108 9.80 -0.54 -0.52
C VAL A 108 11.12 -1.14 -0.02
N ARG A 109 11.17 -2.45 0.29
CA ARG A 109 12.39 -3.08 0.81
C ARG A 109 13.36 -3.57 -0.26
N ARG A 110 12.90 -3.85 -1.48
CA ARG A 110 13.76 -4.44 -2.52
C ARG A 110 14.76 -3.43 -3.10
N THR A 111 14.39 -2.16 -3.20
CA THR A 111 15.30 -1.07 -3.60
C THR A 111 16.40 -0.73 -2.59
N ALA A 112 16.25 -1.13 -1.31
CA ALA A 112 17.21 -0.81 -0.26
C ALA A 112 18.27 -1.91 -0.03
N ILE A 113 18.01 -3.15 -0.44
CA ILE A 113 18.94 -4.28 -0.26
C ILE A 113 19.84 -4.54 -1.48
N GLU A 114 19.45 -4.10 -2.68
CA GLU A 114 20.27 -4.30 -3.89
C GLU A 114 21.43 -3.29 -4.04
N GLN A 115 21.36 -2.12 -3.38
CA GLN A 115 22.43 -1.10 -3.43
C GLN A 115 23.63 -1.37 -2.51
N ARG A 116 23.57 -2.39 -1.64
CA ARG A 116 24.65 -2.73 -0.69
C ARG A 116 25.56 -3.87 -1.15
N GLY A 117 25.27 -4.48 -2.30
CA GLY A 117 26.05 -5.60 -2.83
C GLY A 117 27.07 -5.25 -3.93
N ALA A 118 27.13 -3.99 -4.38
CA ALA A 118 27.93 -3.59 -5.55
C ALA A 118 29.20 -2.78 -5.21
N ASP A 119 29.61 -2.73 -3.94
CA ASP A 119 30.71 -1.88 -3.45
C ASP A 119 31.84 -2.69 -2.76
N VAL A 120 32.10 -3.94 -3.17
CA VAL A 120 33.20 -4.74 -2.58
C VAL A 120 33.97 -5.59 -3.60
N ASP A 121 34.22 -5.09 -4.81
CA ASP A 121 35.24 -5.66 -5.70
C ASP A 121 35.85 -4.57 -6.58
N GLY A 122 36.96 -3.96 -6.13
CA GLY A 122 37.60 -2.94 -6.97
C GLY A 122 38.63 -1.99 -6.35
N ILE A 123 39.40 -2.35 -5.32
CA ILE A 123 40.72 -1.74 -5.04
C ILE A 123 41.58 -2.77 -4.29
N ALA A 124 42.85 -3.05 -4.54
CA ALA A 124 43.78 -2.63 -5.56
C ALA A 124 44.89 -3.70 -5.62
N GLY A 125 45.20 -4.17 -6.83
CA GLY A 125 46.56 -4.56 -7.16
C GLY A 125 47.30 -3.34 -7.74
N THR A 126 48.62 -3.32 -7.57
CA THR A 126 49.65 -2.51 -8.24
C THR A 126 50.34 -1.48 -7.34
N ALA A 127 51.47 -1.89 -6.76
CA ALA A 127 52.79 -1.23 -6.86
C ALA A 127 53.85 -2.16 -6.27
#